data_AF-A0A9R0SBQ6-F1
#
_entry.id   AF-A0A9R0SBQ6-F1
#
_cell.length_a   1.000
_cell.length_b   1.000
_cell.length_c   1.000
_cell.angle_alpha   90.00
_cell.angle_beta   90.00
_cell.angle_gamma   90.00
#
_symmetry.space_group_name_H-M   'P 1'
#
loop_
_entity.id
_entity.type
_entity.pdbx_description
1 polymer ?
#
loop_
_entity_poly.entity_id
_entity_poly.type
_entity_poly.pdbx_seq_one_letter_code
_entity_poly.pdbx_strand_id
1 'polypeptide(L)'
;MTDIFYSATTVRHITITYLQAKALAEKNERDMQVQREQAERDRIGGSLDFEIKRWAAGKEGNLRALLSTLQYILWPECGWQAVSLTDLITGAAVKKQYRKATLCIHPDKVQQKGATLQQKYIAEKVFDMLKEAWNKFNSEELF
;
A
#
# COMPACT_ATOMS: atom_id res chain seq x y z
N MET A 1 -15.13 58.69 21.38
CA MET A 1 -13.96 58.19 20.62
C MET A 1 -13.63 56.71 20.94
N THR A 2 -14.57 55.96 21.56
CA THR A 2 -14.38 54.58 22.03
C THR A 2 -15.14 53.52 21.21
N ASP A 3 -16.18 53.89 20.46
CA ASP A 3 -17.02 52.95 19.69
C ASP A 3 -16.32 52.28 18.50
N ILE A 4 -15.43 53.00 17.80
CA ILE A 4 -14.75 52.47 16.61
C ILE A 4 -13.68 51.41 17.00
N PHE A 5 -13.02 51.58 18.16
CA PHE A 5 -12.05 50.61 18.69
C PHE A 5 -12.70 49.35 19.28
N TYR A 6 -13.90 49.48 19.87
CA TYR A 6 -14.66 48.35 20.41
C TYR A 6 -15.16 47.41 19.29
N SER A 7 -15.62 47.97 18.18
CA SER A 7 -16.06 47.23 16.98
C SER A 7 -14.93 46.42 16.33
N ALA A 8 -13.76 47.03 16.11
CA ALA A 8 -12.62 46.36 15.47
C ALA A 8 -12.07 45.18 16.30
N THR A 9 -12.12 45.29 17.64
CA THR A 9 -11.64 44.23 18.56
C THR A 9 -12.61 43.05 18.58
N THR A 10 -13.91 43.31 18.62
CA THR A 10 -14.96 42.29 18.55
C THR A 10 -14.97 41.54 17.23
N VAL A 11 -14.85 42.24 16.09
CA VAL A 11 -14.77 41.61 14.77
C VAL A 11 -13.54 40.72 14.65
N ARG A 12 -12.38 41.16 15.16
CA ARG A 12 -11.15 40.34 15.20
C ARG A 12 -11.32 39.09 16.05
N HIS A 13 -11.95 39.22 17.22
CA HIS A 13 -12.20 38.10 18.11
C HIS A 13 -13.17 37.08 17.48
N ILE A 14 -14.25 37.54 16.85
CA ILE A 14 -15.19 36.69 16.09
C ILE A 14 -14.48 35.98 14.92
N THR A 15 -13.61 36.69 14.22
CA THR A 15 -12.85 36.10 13.10
C THR A 15 -11.89 35.02 13.59
N ILE A 16 -11.15 35.28 14.68
CA ILE A 16 -10.21 34.32 15.26
C ILE A 16 -10.93 33.07 15.76
N THR A 17 -12.04 33.23 16.48
CA THR A 17 -12.84 32.10 16.99
C THR A 17 -13.44 31.26 15.86
N TYR A 18 -13.93 31.89 14.79
CA TYR A 18 -14.39 31.19 13.58
C TYR A 18 -13.27 30.38 12.92
N LEU A 19 -12.07 30.95 12.77
CA LEU A 19 -10.92 30.26 12.18
C LEU A 19 -10.47 29.07 13.05
N GLN A 20 -10.49 29.22 14.38
CA GLN A 20 -10.20 28.14 15.32
C GLN A 20 -11.22 27.01 15.21
N ALA A 21 -12.52 27.33 15.15
CA ALA A 21 -13.58 26.34 14.97
C ALA A 21 -13.46 25.61 13.63
N LYS A 22 -13.14 26.33 12.54
CA LYS A 22 -12.90 25.75 11.22
C LYS A 22 -11.71 24.79 11.22
N ALA A 23 -10.57 25.21 11.78
CA ALA A 23 -9.38 24.37 11.88
C ALA A 23 -9.62 23.09 12.72
N LEU A 24 -10.42 23.21 13.80
CA LEU A 24 -10.82 22.07 14.61
C LEU A 24 -11.74 21.11 13.84
N ALA A 25 -12.71 21.64 13.09
CA ALA A 25 -13.60 20.83 12.25
C ALA A 25 -12.81 20.08 11.17
N GLU A 26 -11.92 20.77 10.44
CA GLU A 26 -11.06 20.15 9.42
C GLU A 26 -10.15 19.06 10.00
N LYS A 27 -9.63 19.25 11.22
CA LYS A 27 -8.85 18.22 11.91
C LYS A 27 -9.73 17.01 12.25
N ASN A 28 -10.89 17.24 12.86
CA ASN A 28 -11.81 16.16 13.25
C ASN A 28 -12.29 15.37 12.03
N GLU A 29 -12.56 16.04 10.90
CA GLU A 29 -12.94 15.38 9.64
C GLU A 29 -11.81 14.50 9.10
N ARG A 30 -10.56 15.00 9.08
CA ARG A 30 -9.39 14.18 8.70
C ARG A 30 -9.20 12.98 9.61
N ASP A 31 -9.30 13.18 10.92
CA ASP A 31 -9.14 12.10 11.90
C ASP A 31 -10.24 11.04 11.74
N MET A 32 -11.50 11.46 11.53
CA MET A 32 -12.61 10.54 11.21
C MET A 32 -12.39 9.80 9.91
N GLN A 33 -11.84 10.45 8.88
CA GLN A 33 -11.58 9.80 7.59
C GLN A 33 -10.49 8.72 7.72
N VAL A 34 -9.40 9.02 8.43
CA VAL A 34 -8.35 8.04 8.73
C VAL A 34 -8.91 6.85 9.52
N GLN A 35 -9.76 7.10 10.53
CA GLN A 35 -10.39 6.02 11.28
C GLN A 35 -11.30 5.13 10.42
N ARG A 36 -12.08 5.73 9.51
CA ARG A 36 -12.93 4.96 8.58
C ARG A 36 -12.10 4.11 7.63
N GLU A 37 -11.05 4.68 7.04
CA GLU A 37 -10.14 3.94 6.16
C GLU A 37 -9.45 2.80 6.89
N GLN A 38 -9.01 3.03 8.13
CA GLN A 38 -8.41 2.00 8.97
C GLN A 38 -9.40 0.90 9.34
N ALA A 39 -10.63 1.25 9.73
CA ALA A 39 -11.66 0.27 10.07
C ALA A 39 -12.04 -0.61 8.86
N GLU A 40 -12.14 -0.03 7.66
CA GLU A 40 -12.40 -0.81 6.45
C GLU A 40 -11.21 -1.68 6.08
N ARG A 41 -9.97 -1.19 6.27
CA ARG A 41 -8.75 -1.98 6.08
C ARG A 41 -8.71 -3.18 7.04
N ASP A 42 -9.06 -2.99 8.30
CA ASP A 42 -9.09 -4.05 9.31
C ASP A 42 -10.19 -5.08 9.01
N ARG A 43 -11.35 -4.61 8.52
CA ARG A 43 -12.46 -5.46 8.11
C ARG A 43 -12.08 -6.41 6.98
N ILE A 44 -11.39 -5.94 5.94
CA ILE A 44 -10.96 -6.78 4.82
C ILE A 44 -9.67 -7.54 5.13
N GLY A 45 -8.83 -7.00 6.02
CA GLY A 45 -7.47 -7.46 6.28
C GLY A 45 -7.43 -8.90 6.75
N GLY A 46 -8.35 -9.33 7.61
CA GLY A 46 -8.37 -10.71 8.12
C GLY A 46 -8.57 -11.77 7.01
N SER A 47 -9.49 -11.51 6.08
CA SER A 47 -9.73 -12.43 4.95
C SER A 47 -8.57 -12.43 3.97
N LEU A 48 -8.05 -11.23 3.63
CA LEU A 48 -6.94 -11.10 2.70
C LEU A 48 -5.65 -11.69 3.29
N ASP A 49 -5.37 -11.47 4.56
CA ASP A 49 -4.22 -12.07 5.25
C ASP A 49 -4.30 -13.60 5.22
N PHE A 50 -5.49 -14.18 5.41
CA PHE A 50 -5.68 -15.62 5.30
C PHE A 50 -5.36 -16.11 3.88
N GLU A 51 -5.91 -15.45 2.85
CA GLU A 51 -5.66 -15.82 1.44
C GLU A 51 -4.19 -15.68 1.06
N ILE A 52 -3.54 -14.58 1.45
CA ILE A 52 -2.12 -14.32 1.17
C ILE A 52 -1.23 -15.34 1.89
N LYS A 53 -1.51 -15.64 3.17
CA LYS A 53 -0.77 -16.68 3.92
C LYS A 53 -0.97 -18.04 3.30
N ARG A 54 -2.19 -18.41 2.93
CA ARG A 54 -2.48 -19.67 2.27
C ARG A 54 -1.76 -19.78 0.93
N TRP A 55 -1.72 -18.70 0.16
CA TRP A 55 -0.95 -18.65 -1.07
C TRP A 55 0.54 -18.85 -0.78
N ALA A 56 1.11 -18.10 0.16
CA ALA A 56 2.54 -18.13 0.46
C ALA A 56 3.03 -19.40 1.16
N ALA A 57 2.13 -20.17 1.77
CA ALA A 57 2.44 -21.38 2.52
C ALA A 57 3.32 -22.35 1.73
N GLY A 58 4.49 -22.69 2.29
CA GLY A 58 5.46 -23.61 1.71
C GLY A 58 6.36 -22.98 0.64
N LYS A 59 6.23 -21.68 0.37
CA LYS A 59 7.09 -20.93 -0.56
C LYS A 59 7.62 -19.62 0.03
N GLU A 60 7.48 -19.42 1.34
CA GLU A 60 7.99 -18.24 2.03
C GLU A 60 9.52 -18.14 1.87
N GLY A 61 10.00 -16.95 1.49
CA GLY A 61 11.42 -16.72 1.23
C GLY A 61 11.97 -17.34 -0.06
N ASN A 62 11.23 -18.21 -0.76
CA ASN A 62 11.65 -18.76 -2.05
C ASN A 62 11.17 -17.87 -3.19
N LEU A 63 12.06 -16.99 -3.66
CA LEU A 63 11.73 -16.01 -4.69
C LEU A 63 11.24 -16.64 -6.00
N ARG A 64 11.83 -17.76 -6.44
CA ARG A 64 11.45 -18.44 -7.69
C ARG A 64 10.02 -18.98 -7.59
N ALA A 65 9.67 -19.60 -6.46
CA ALA A 65 8.34 -20.14 -6.22
C ALA A 65 7.27 -19.05 -6.05
N LEU A 66 7.61 -17.92 -5.42
CA LEU A 66 6.70 -16.78 -5.31
C LEU A 66 6.41 -16.19 -6.69
N LEU A 67 7.46 -15.89 -7.48
CA LEU A 67 7.32 -15.30 -8.82
C LEU A 67 6.49 -16.19 -9.77
N SER A 68 6.69 -17.51 -9.74
CA SER A 68 5.98 -18.43 -10.65
C SER A 68 4.49 -18.62 -10.32
N THR A 69 4.03 -18.10 -9.18
CA THR A 69 2.67 -18.28 -8.69
C THR A 69 1.95 -16.95 -8.39
N LEU A 70 2.51 -15.81 -8.79
CA LEU A 70 1.92 -14.49 -8.57
C LEU A 70 0.54 -14.31 -9.25
N GLN A 71 0.29 -14.99 -10.37
CA GLN A 71 -0.99 -14.95 -11.09
C GLN A 71 -2.20 -15.45 -10.28
N TYR A 72 -1.97 -16.17 -9.17
CA TYR A 72 -3.05 -16.68 -8.31
C TYR A 72 -3.44 -15.72 -7.19
N ILE A 73 -2.63 -14.68 -6.95
CA ILE A 73 -2.87 -13.70 -5.87
C ILE A 73 -3.05 -12.29 -6.41
N LEU A 74 -2.50 -11.98 -7.59
CA LEU A 74 -2.64 -10.69 -8.22
C LEU A 74 -3.90 -10.61 -9.08
N TRP A 75 -4.43 -9.40 -9.23
CA TRP A 75 -5.60 -9.12 -10.06
C TRP A 75 -5.20 -8.93 -11.55
N PRO A 76 -6.08 -9.24 -12.51
CA PRO A 76 -5.76 -9.22 -13.94
C PRO A 76 -5.19 -7.88 -14.46
N GLU A 77 -5.68 -6.75 -13.94
CA GLU A 77 -5.33 -5.41 -14.40
C GLU A 77 -3.96 -4.91 -13.89
N CYS A 78 -3.29 -5.68 -13.01
CA CYS A 78 -1.96 -5.30 -12.53
C CYS A 78 -0.88 -5.38 -13.62
N GLY A 79 -1.14 -6.13 -14.71
CA GLY A 79 -0.22 -6.31 -15.83
C GLY A 79 0.83 -7.40 -15.60
N TRP A 80 0.66 -8.24 -14.58
CA TRP A 80 1.52 -9.41 -14.36
C TRP A 80 1.26 -10.48 -15.42
N GLN A 81 2.34 -11.05 -15.96
CA GLN A 81 2.28 -12.20 -16.86
C GLN A 81 2.83 -13.42 -16.13
N ALA A 82 2.10 -14.54 -16.16
CA ALA A 82 2.54 -15.77 -15.52
C ALA A 82 3.90 -16.22 -16.07
N VAL A 83 4.78 -16.63 -15.17
CA VAL A 83 6.15 -17.07 -15.49
C VAL A 83 6.32 -18.49 -14.99
N SER A 84 6.87 -19.37 -15.82
CA SER A 84 7.13 -20.75 -15.40
C SER A 84 8.41 -20.87 -14.58
N LEU A 85 8.56 -21.93 -13.77
CA LEU A 85 9.83 -22.20 -13.08
C LEU A 85 10.98 -22.46 -14.07
N THR A 86 10.69 -22.99 -15.26
CA THR A 86 11.68 -23.17 -16.33
C THR A 86 12.23 -21.85 -16.86
N ASP A 87 11.45 -20.77 -16.79
CA ASP A 87 11.91 -19.41 -17.15
C ASP A 87 12.69 -18.72 -16.01
N LEU A 88 12.81 -19.36 -14.84
CA LEU A 88 13.42 -18.83 -13.62
C LEU A 88 14.68 -19.62 -13.20
N ILE A 89 15.27 -20.38 -14.11
CA ILE A 89 16.46 -21.20 -13.83
C ILE A 89 17.66 -20.31 -13.48
N THR A 90 18.00 -19.35 -14.35
CA THR A 90 19.18 -18.51 -14.17
C THR A 90 18.91 -17.35 -13.23
N GLY A 91 19.92 -16.98 -12.43
CA GLY A 91 19.80 -15.82 -11.54
C GLY A 91 19.44 -14.54 -12.30
N ALA A 92 20.02 -14.32 -13.49
CA ALA A 92 19.67 -13.19 -14.35
C ALA A 92 18.17 -13.14 -14.72
N ALA A 93 17.56 -14.31 -15.02
CA ALA A 93 16.13 -14.38 -15.31
C ALA A 93 15.28 -14.06 -14.07
N VAL A 94 15.66 -14.57 -12.89
CA VAL A 94 15.01 -14.24 -11.60
C VAL A 94 15.08 -12.74 -11.33
N LYS A 95 16.26 -12.11 -11.47
CA LYS A 95 16.46 -10.67 -11.29
C LYS A 95 15.58 -9.85 -12.25
N LYS A 96 15.45 -10.29 -13.51
CA LYS A 96 14.58 -9.65 -14.50
C LYS A 96 13.11 -9.73 -14.12
N GLN A 97 12.62 -10.89 -13.70
CA GLN A 97 11.21 -11.10 -13.37
C GLN A 97 10.83 -10.45 -12.04
N TYR A 98 11.72 -10.45 -11.04
CA TYR A 98 11.53 -9.71 -9.80
C TYR A 98 11.33 -8.21 -10.06
N ARG A 99 12.17 -7.59 -10.90
CA ARG A 99 12.02 -6.17 -11.28
C ARG A 99 10.68 -5.88 -11.96
N LYS A 100 10.19 -6.80 -12.80
CA LYS A 100 8.87 -6.66 -13.41
C LYS A 100 7.76 -6.76 -12.37
N ALA A 101 7.85 -7.74 -11.47
CA ALA A 101 6.85 -7.94 -10.41
C ALA A 101 6.74 -6.69 -9.53
N THR A 102 7.86 -6.14 -9.07
CA THR A 102 7.88 -4.94 -8.23
C THR A 102 7.30 -3.73 -8.94
N LEU A 103 7.44 -3.58 -10.26
CA LEU A 103 6.78 -2.50 -11.02
C LEU A 103 5.27 -2.70 -11.14
N CYS A 104 4.79 -3.93 -11.27
CA CYS A 104 3.36 -4.24 -11.36
C CYS A 104 2.63 -3.92 -10.05
N ILE A 105 3.26 -4.24 -8.90
CA ILE A 105 2.63 -4.17 -7.58
C ILE A 105 3.20 -3.06 -6.68
N HIS A 106 4.01 -2.15 -7.22
CA HIS A 106 4.55 -1.05 -6.41
C HIS A 106 3.40 -0.21 -5.84
N PRO A 107 3.39 0.13 -4.53
CA PRO A 107 2.30 0.90 -3.92
C PRO A 107 1.96 2.20 -4.66
N ASP A 108 2.98 2.96 -5.08
CA ASP A 108 2.80 4.18 -5.89
C ASP A 108 2.09 3.91 -7.24
N LYS A 109 2.47 2.83 -7.95
CA LYS A 109 1.86 2.49 -9.24
C LYS A 109 0.44 1.96 -9.10
N VAL A 110 0.19 1.17 -8.06
CA VAL A 110 -1.13 0.66 -7.70
C VAL A 110 -2.06 1.83 -7.32
N GLN A 111 -1.55 2.79 -6.55
CA GLN A 111 -2.28 4.03 -6.21
C GLN A 111 -2.61 4.87 -7.46
N GLN A 112 -1.64 5.09 -8.35
CA GLN A 112 -1.83 5.87 -9.58
C GLN A 112 -2.89 5.27 -10.52
N LYS A 113 -3.04 3.93 -10.51
CA LYS A 113 -4.03 3.20 -11.33
C LYS A 113 -5.43 3.16 -10.72
N GLY A 114 -5.67 3.85 -9.59
CA GLY A 114 -6.99 3.87 -8.95
C GLY A 114 -7.40 2.54 -8.33
N ALA A 115 -6.42 1.74 -7.86
CA ALA A 115 -6.69 0.42 -7.30
C ALA A 115 -7.64 0.45 -6.10
N THR A 116 -8.38 -0.64 -5.92
CA THR A 116 -9.26 -0.81 -4.76
C THR A 116 -8.46 -0.97 -3.46
N LEU A 117 -9.12 -0.81 -2.31
CA LEU A 117 -8.49 -1.02 -1.01
C LEU A 117 -7.91 -2.45 -0.88
N GLN A 118 -8.61 -3.45 -1.40
CA GLN A 118 -8.15 -4.85 -1.42
C GLN A 118 -6.88 -5.01 -2.27
N GLN A 119 -6.85 -4.43 -3.47
CA GLN A 119 -5.70 -4.50 -4.36
C GLN A 119 -4.47 -3.82 -3.74
N LYS A 120 -4.65 -2.66 -3.09
CA LYS A 120 -3.58 -1.98 -2.35
C LYS A 120 -3.04 -2.85 -1.22
N TYR A 121 -3.93 -3.50 -0.47
CA TYR A 121 -3.56 -4.38 0.62
C TYR A 121 -2.75 -5.60 0.14
N ILE A 122 -3.24 -6.28 -0.90
CA ILE A 122 -2.54 -7.42 -1.52
C ILE A 122 -1.17 -6.98 -2.05
N ALA A 123 -1.12 -5.84 -2.75
CA ALA A 123 0.12 -5.30 -3.29
C ALA A 123 1.17 -5.06 -2.21
N GLU A 124 0.79 -4.39 -1.12
CA GLU A 124 1.66 -4.09 0.02
C GLU A 124 2.26 -5.38 0.61
N LYS A 125 1.40 -6.34 0.97
CA LYS A 125 1.83 -7.61 1.57
C LYS A 125 2.71 -8.44 0.64
N VAL A 126 2.29 -8.61 -0.61
CA VAL A 126 3.04 -9.40 -1.59
C VAL A 126 4.37 -8.73 -1.94
N PHE A 127 4.40 -7.39 -2.03
CA PHE A 127 5.64 -6.64 -2.25
C PHE A 127 6.65 -6.88 -1.13
N ASP A 128 6.23 -6.84 0.12
CA ASP A 128 7.10 -7.10 1.27
C ASP A 128 7.65 -8.54 1.25
N MET A 129 6.80 -9.53 0.94
CA MET A 129 7.24 -10.93 0.82
C MET A 129 8.26 -11.13 -0.31
N LEU A 130 8.04 -10.50 -1.47
CA LEU A 130 8.99 -10.54 -2.58
C LEU A 130 10.32 -9.87 -2.22
N LYS A 131 10.27 -8.75 -1.48
CA LYS A 131 11.46 -8.04 -1.02
C LYS A 131 12.28 -8.88 -0.04
N GLU A 132 11.63 -9.58 0.88
CA GLU A 132 12.30 -10.50 1.80
C GLU A 132 12.96 -11.66 1.05
N ALA A 133 12.22 -12.30 0.13
CA ALA A 133 12.74 -13.39 -0.68
C ALA A 133 13.89 -12.95 -1.61
N TRP A 134 13.84 -11.73 -2.12
CA TRP A 134 14.91 -11.12 -2.90
C TRP A 134 16.19 -10.91 -2.10
N ASN A 135 16.07 -10.46 -0.85
CA ASN A 135 17.22 -10.29 0.02
C ASN A 135 17.92 -11.63 0.28
N LYS A 136 17.14 -12.70 0.54
CA LYS A 136 17.67 -14.07 0.70
C LYS A 136 18.33 -14.56 -0.60
N PHE A 137 17.63 -14.45 -1.72
CA PHE A 137 18.15 -14.84 -3.03
C PHE A 137 19.48 -14.15 -3.40
N ASN A 138 19.60 -12.84 -3.16
CA ASN A 138 20.85 -12.13 -3.41
C ASN A 138 21.96 -12.53 -2.45
N SER A 139 21.64 -12.81 -1.18
CA SER A 139 22.65 -13.28 -0.23
C SER A 139 23.21 -14.65 -0.62
N GLU A 140 22.39 -15.53 -1.20
CA GLU A 140 22.80 -16.87 -1.64
C GLU A 140 23.59 -16.86 -2.97
N GLU A 141 23.32 -15.91 -3.88
CA GLU A 141 24.04 -15.80 -5.17
C GLU A 141 25.32 -14.94 -5.10
N LEU A 142 25.60 -14.34 -3.94
CA LEU A 142 26.84 -13.58 -3.69
C LEU A 142 27.99 -14.45 -3.13
N PHE A 143 27.73 -15.74 -2.89
CA PHE A 143 28.72 -16.76 -2.53
C PHE A 143 28.82 -17.81 -3.65
#